data_AF-A0A6G3PME0-F1
#
_entry.id   AF-A0A6G3PME0-F1
#
_cell.length_a   1.000
_cell.length_b   1.000
_cell.length_c   1.000
_cell.angle_alpha   90.00
_cell.angle_beta   90.00
_cell.angle_gamma   90.00
#
_symmetry.space_group_name_H-M   'P 1'
#
loop_
_entity.id
_entity.type
_entity.pdbx_description
1 polymer ?
#
loop_
_entity_poly.entity_id
_entity_poly.type
_entity_poly.pdbx_seq_one_letter_code
_entity_poly.pdbx_strand_id
1 'polypeptide(L)'
;MSVTAEDIGKRVQDASGRIGILRDVMRDCEDPGELPGERHKRSVAFLWPEGGGRERLAPSQQVTRAWKLQIARENSVSVPDLLNLLAPRTGWVPPASCVQCATLRKRVRAANRSRNPATALETVKAMRLHKRYGHPNDT
;
A
#
# COMPACT_ATOMS: atom_id res chain seq x y z
N MET A 1 0.84 3.42 11.07
CA MET A 1 1.95 4.35 10.78
C MET A 1 1.35 5.57 10.12
N SER A 2 1.50 6.73 10.75
CA SER A 2 1.11 8.03 10.21
C SER A 2 1.94 8.39 8.98
N VAL A 3 1.38 9.21 8.09
CA VAL A 3 2.08 9.69 6.89
C VAL A 3 3.13 10.75 7.24
N THR A 4 4.21 10.81 6.46
CA THR A 4 5.28 11.82 6.59
C THR A 4 5.49 12.56 5.26
N ALA A 5 6.39 13.55 5.23
CA ALA A 5 6.76 14.25 4.00
C ALA A 5 7.29 13.30 2.90
N GLU A 6 7.88 12.17 3.27
CA GLU A 6 8.31 11.13 2.33
C GLU A 6 7.14 10.48 1.57
N ASP A 7 5.91 10.69 2.03
CA ASP A 7 4.69 10.15 1.42
C ASP A 7 4.01 11.12 0.47
N ILE A 8 4.55 12.32 0.30
CA ILE A 8 4.04 13.29 -0.66
C ILE A 8 4.09 12.68 -2.07
N GLY A 9 3.01 12.84 -2.82
CA GLY A 9 2.78 12.23 -4.12
C GLY A 9 2.30 10.78 -4.08
N LYS A 10 2.30 10.12 -2.91
CA LYS A 10 1.82 8.74 -2.78
C LYS A 10 0.32 8.67 -2.49
N ARG A 11 -0.29 7.54 -2.85
CA ARG A 11 -1.66 7.23 -2.46
C ARG A 11 -1.76 6.98 -0.96
N VAL A 12 -2.75 7.61 -0.34
CA VAL A 12 -3.05 7.51 1.09
C VAL A 12 -4.55 7.36 1.30
N GLN A 13 -4.93 6.84 2.46
CA GLN A 13 -6.32 6.61 2.87
C GLN A 13 -6.59 7.37 4.17
N ASP A 14 -7.68 8.13 4.21
CA ASP A 14 -8.15 8.79 5.43
C ASP A 14 -8.93 7.84 6.35
N ALA A 15 -9.26 8.28 7.57
CA ALA A 15 -10.02 7.49 8.54
C ALA A 15 -11.43 7.09 8.06
N SER A 16 -11.99 7.80 7.08
CA SER A 16 -13.27 7.45 6.45
C SER A 16 -13.12 6.42 5.33
N GLY A 17 -11.91 5.89 5.11
CA GLY A 17 -11.61 4.91 4.08
C GLY A 17 -11.45 5.50 2.67
N ARG A 18 -11.48 6.84 2.51
CA ARG A 18 -11.41 7.49 1.19
C ARG A 18 -9.97 7.61 0.74
N ILE A 19 -9.73 7.33 -0.54
CA ILE A 19 -8.39 7.35 -1.14
C ILE A 19 -8.11 8.72 -1.77
N GLY A 20 -6.88 9.20 -1.58
CA GLY A 20 -6.37 10.39 -2.24
C GLY A 20 -4.85 10.34 -2.42
N ILE A 21 -4.31 11.36 -3.06
CA ILE A 21 -2.87 11.59 -3.16
C ILE A 21 -2.47 12.59 -2.09
N LEU A 22 -1.45 12.26 -1.30
CA LEU A 22 -0.91 13.18 -0.30
C LEU A 22 -0.18 14.33 -1.02
N ARG A 23 -0.60 15.57 -0.79
CA ARG A 23 0.01 16.77 -1.38
C ARG A 23 1.03 17.40 -0.47
N ASP A 24 0.71 17.48 0.82
CA ASP A 24 1.58 18.07 1.82
C ASP A 24 1.24 17.53 3.22
N VAL A 25 2.19 17.67 4.15
CA VAL A 25 2.02 17.40 5.57
C VAL A 25 2.61 18.54 6.37
N MET A 26 1.76 19.37 6.95
CA MET A 26 2.18 20.38 7.94
C MET A 26 2.11 19.77 9.34
N ARG A 27 3.12 20.03 10.18
CA ARG A 27 3.21 19.45 11.53
C ARG A 27 2.61 20.34 12.62
N ASP A 28 2.58 21.64 12.35
CA ASP A 28 2.28 22.71 13.29
C ASP A 28 1.17 23.63 12.78
N CYS A 29 0.21 23.07 12.06
CA CYS A 29 -0.95 23.83 11.59
C CYS A 29 -1.85 24.17 12.79
N GLU A 30 -2.20 25.44 12.92
CA GLU A 30 -3.20 25.93 13.86
C GLU A 30 -4.52 26.16 13.12
N ASP A 31 -5.65 25.83 13.75
CA ASP A 31 -6.95 26.11 13.17
C ASP A 31 -7.31 27.59 13.39
N PRO A 32 -7.40 28.42 12.34
CA PRO A 32 -7.75 29.83 12.51
C PRO A 32 -9.18 30.04 13.03
N GLY A 33 -10.04 29.01 12.96
CA GLY A 33 -11.38 29.00 13.54
C GLY A 33 -11.41 28.77 15.06
N GLU A 34 -10.32 28.25 15.64
CA GLU A 34 -10.15 28.19 17.11
C GLU A 34 -9.72 29.57 17.65
N LEU A 35 -10.16 29.91 18.87
CA LEU A 35 -9.80 31.17 19.52
C LEU A 35 -8.27 31.25 19.72
N PRO A 36 -7.65 32.43 19.64
CA PRO A 36 -6.18 32.56 19.72
C PRO A 36 -5.53 31.90 20.95
N GLY A 37 -6.23 31.84 22.10
CA GLY A 37 -5.74 31.17 23.32
C GLY A 37 -5.99 29.65 23.36
N GLU A 38 -6.80 29.12 22.45
CA GLU A 38 -7.22 27.72 22.38
C GLU A 38 -6.64 27.00 21.15
N ARG A 39 -5.91 27.70 20.28
CA ARG A 39 -5.28 27.12 19.10
C ARG A 39 -4.21 26.13 19.49
N HIS A 40 -4.40 24.88 19.06
CA HIS A 40 -3.39 23.84 19.22
C HIS A 40 -2.72 23.54 17.89
N LYS A 41 -1.39 23.50 17.90
CA LYS A 41 -0.61 22.98 16.78
C LYS A 41 -0.93 21.51 16.56
N ARG A 42 -1.46 21.19 15.38
CA ARG A 42 -1.79 19.82 14.98
C ARG A 42 -1.12 19.50 13.66
N SER A 43 -0.78 18.22 13.47
CA SER A 43 -0.28 17.76 12.19
C SER A 43 -1.44 17.47 11.26
N VAL A 44 -1.44 18.14 10.11
CA VAL A 44 -2.49 18.08 9.09
C VAL A 44 -1.89 17.58 7.78
N ALA A 45 -2.60 16.67 7.14
CA ALA A 45 -2.31 16.13 5.83
C ALA A 45 -3.28 16.71 4.79
N PHE A 46 -2.73 17.13 3.66
CA PHE A 46 -3.46 17.69 2.53
C PHE A 46 -3.67 16.60 1.49
N LEU A 47 -4.93 16.31 1.16
CA LEU A 47 -5.32 15.14 0.38
C LEU A 47 -6.04 15.59 -0.89
N TRP A 48 -5.45 15.26 -2.04
CA TRP A 48 -6.12 15.43 -3.33
C TRP A 48 -6.96 14.19 -3.65
N PRO A 49 -8.29 14.29 -3.89
CA PRO A 49 -9.10 13.14 -4.25
C PRO A 49 -8.70 12.58 -5.63
N GLU A 50 -8.65 11.26 -5.78
CA GLU A 50 -8.33 10.65 -7.08
C GLU A 50 -9.40 10.84 -8.14
N GLY A 51 -10.67 10.94 -7.74
CA GLY A 51 -11.79 11.22 -8.66
C GLY A 51 -11.86 12.69 -9.09
N GLY A 52 -10.87 13.51 -8.73
CA GLY A 52 -10.96 14.97 -8.83
C GLY A 52 -11.84 15.57 -7.74
N GLY A 53 -11.89 16.90 -7.69
CA GLY A 53 -12.65 17.66 -6.68
C GLY A 53 -11.76 18.58 -5.86
N ARG A 54 -12.25 18.97 -4.68
CA ARG A 54 -11.53 19.88 -3.78
C ARG A 54 -10.53 19.11 -2.91
N GLU A 55 -9.40 19.75 -2.65
CA GLU A 55 -8.45 19.29 -1.64
C GLU A 55 -9.14 19.14 -0.28
N ARG A 56 -8.74 18.11 0.46
CA ARG A 56 -9.31 17.78 1.77
C ARG A 56 -8.22 17.80 2.82
N LEU A 57 -8.56 18.33 3.98
CA LEU A 57 -7.71 18.31 5.17
C LEU A 57 -8.08 17.09 6.02
N ALA A 58 -7.07 16.41 6.54
CA ALA A 58 -7.26 15.35 7.53
C ALA A 58 -6.11 15.36 8.56
N PRO A 59 -6.36 14.99 9.83
CA PRO A 59 -5.28 14.78 10.78
C PRO A 59 -4.29 13.74 10.26
N SER A 60 -2.99 14.04 10.25
CA SER A 60 -1.98 13.15 9.64
C SER A 60 -1.90 11.79 10.35
N GLN A 61 -2.27 11.73 11.64
CA GLN A 61 -2.34 10.47 12.40
C GLN A 61 -3.47 9.56 11.94
N GLN A 62 -4.50 10.13 11.30
CA GLN A 62 -5.66 9.41 10.76
C GLN A 62 -5.49 9.09 9.27
N VAL A 63 -4.37 9.48 8.67
CA VAL A 63 -4.04 9.17 7.28
C VAL A 63 -3.00 8.07 7.26
N THR A 64 -3.26 7.03 6.47
CA THR A 64 -2.38 5.88 6.32
C THR A 64 -1.95 5.70 4.88
N ARG A 65 -0.75 5.15 4.66
CA ARG A 65 -0.26 4.79 3.32
C ARG A 65 -1.21 3.77 2.67
N ALA A 66 -1.75 4.11 1.51
CA ALA A 66 -2.54 3.20 0.68
C ALA A 66 -1.65 2.40 -0.29
N TRP A 67 -0.43 2.04 0.14
CA TRP A 67 0.58 1.39 -0.68
C TRP A 67 0.09 0.07 -1.31
N LYS A 68 -0.80 -0.66 -0.60
CA LYS A 68 -1.44 -1.88 -1.12
C LYS A 68 -2.28 -1.61 -2.37
N LEU A 69 -3.00 -0.49 -2.41
CA LEU A 69 -3.81 -0.09 -3.57
C LEU A 69 -2.94 0.33 -4.75
N GLN A 70 -1.81 0.98 -4.47
CA GLN A 70 -0.85 1.35 -5.49
C GLN A 70 -0.20 0.11 -6.11
N ILE A 71 0.31 -0.80 -5.29
CA ILE A 71 0.89 -2.07 -5.74
C ILE A 71 -0.13 -2.90 -6.53
N ALA A 72 -1.36 -3.01 -6.02
CA ALA A 72 -2.43 -3.76 -6.67
C ALA A 72 -2.66 -3.25 -8.11
N ARG A 73 -2.72 -1.92 -8.28
CA ARG A 73 -2.89 -1.28 -9.59
C ARG A 73 -1.68 -1.48 -10.50
N GLU A 74 -0.47 -1.21 -10.01
CA GLU A 74 0.78 -1.37 -10.78
C GLU A 74 1.01 -2.81 -11.26
N ASN A 75 0.56 -3.79 -10.47
CA ASN A 75 0.73 -5.21 -10.78
C ASN A 75 -0.54 -5.83 -11.37
N SER A 76 -1.60 -5.04 -11.61
CA SER A 76 -2.90 -5.51 -12.12
C SER A 76 -3.47 -6.70 -11.35
N VAL A 77 -3.26 -6.73 -10.03
CA VAL A 77 -3.82 -7.73 -9.11
C VAL A 77 -4.91 -7.11 -8.23
N SER A 78 -5.88 -7.89 -7.81
CA SER A 78 -6.89 -7.41 -6.86
C SER A 78 -6.26 -7.16 -5.48
N VAL A 79 -6.82 -6.24 -4.67
CA VAL A 79 -6.35 -6.02 -3.30
C VAL A 79 -6.48 -7.29 -2.43
N PRO A 80 -7.57 -8.08 -2.51
CA PRO A 80 -7.64 -9.38 -1.83
C PRO A 80 -6.54 -10.35 -2.25
N ASP A 81 -6.28 -10.48 -3.56
CA ASP A 81 -5.18 -11.33 -4.04
C ASP A 81 -3.83 -10.84 -3.57
N LEU A 82 -3.64 -9.52 -3.56
CA LEU A 82 -2.45 -8.90 -3.00
C LEU A 82 -2.32 -9.24 -1.52
N LEU A 83 -3.37 -9.12 -0.71
CA LEU A 83 -3.31 -9.47 0.71
C LEU A 83 -2.97 -10.94 0.91
N ASN A 84 -3.51 -11.84 0.09
CA ASN A 84 -3.16 -13.26 0.12
C ASN A 84 -1.70 -13.51 -0.27
N LEU A 85 -1.20 -12.77 -1.27
CA LEU A 85 0.21 -12.80 -1.68
C LEU A 85 1.11 -12.18 -0.61
N LEU A 86 0.66 -11.20 0.16
CA LEU A 86 1.49 -10.48 1.11
C LEU A 86 1.35 -10.96 2.54
N ALA A 87 0.37 -11.82 2.83
CA ALA A 87 0.05 -12.29 4.18
C ALA A 87 1.33 -12.80 4.86
N PRO A 88 1.91 -12.02 5.80
CA PRO A 88 3.08 -12.45 6.52
C PRO A 88 2.66 -13.64 7.35
N ARG A 89 3.43 -14.72 7.29
CA ARG A 89 3.28 -15.79 8.27
C ARG A 89 4.05 -15.38 9.51
N THR A 90 3.51 -15.71 10.69
CA THR A 90 4.16 -15.38 11.95
C THR A 90 5.54 -16.06 12.02
N GLY A 91 6.57 -15.25 12.27
CA GLY A 91 7.96 -15.71 12.34
C GLY A 91 8.70 -15.71 11.00
N TRP A 92 9.99 -16.01 11.05
CA TRP A 92 10.79 -16.22 9.85
C TRP A 92 10.33 -17.49 9.14
N VAL A 93 10.00 -17.38 7.86
CA VAL A 93 9.62 -18.53 7.02
C VAL A 93 10.63 -18.64 5.89
N PRO A 94 11.46 -19.70 5.87
CA PRO A 94 12.36 -19.91 4.75
C PRO A 94 11.58 -20.00 3.42
N PRO A 95 12.06 -19.39 2.32
CA PRO A 95 11.38 -19.44 1.03
C PRO A 95 11.10 -20.87 0.53
N ALA A 96 11.92 -21.84 0.95
CA ALA A 96 11.73 -23.24 0.64
C ALA A 96 10.47 -23.85 1.29
N SER A 97 10.12 -23.44 2.51
CA SER A 97 8.96 -23.92 3.27
C SER A 97 7.71 -23.03 3.13
N CYS A 98 7.83 -21.88 2.47
CA CYS A 98 6.69 -21.01 2.22
C CYS A 98 5.68 -21.65 1.23
N VAL A 99 4.44 -21.85 1.70
CA VAL A 99 3.34 -22.42 0.90
C VAL A 99 2.95 -21.54 -0.29
N GLN A 100 3.03 -20.21 -0.16
CA GLN A 100 2.76 -19.30 -1.27
C GLN A 100 3.86 -19.41 -2.35
N CYS A 101 5.14 -19.45 -1.95
CA CYS A 101 6.24 -19.75 -2.85
C CYS A 101 6.06 -21.13 -3.54
N ALA A 102 5.63 -22.16 -2.82
CA ALA A 102 5.34 -23.47 -3.41
C ALA A 102 4.17 -23.41 -4.43
N THR A 103 3.10 -22.70 -4.09
CA THR A 103 1.91 -22.53 -4.94
C THR A 103 2.23 -21.76 -6.22
N LEU A 104 2.97 -20.65 -6.12
CA LEU A 104 3.40 -19.85 -7.26
C LEU A 104 4.35 -20.65 -8.17
N ARG A 105 5.31 -21.41 -7.60
CA ARG A 105 6.16 -22.33 -8.38
C ARG A 105 5.34 -23.39 -9.12
N LYS A 106 4.31 -23.96 -8.49
CA LYS A 106 3.40 -24.93 -9.13
C LYS A 106 2.62 -24.28 -10.28
N ARG A 107 2.12 -23.06 -10.10
CA ARG A 107 1.40 -22.29 -11.14
C ARG A 107 2.29 -21.96 -12.33
N VAL A 108 3.53 -21.53 -12.13
CA VAL A 108 4.50 -21.30 -13.24
C VAL A 108 4.74 -22.60 -14.02
N ARG A 109 4.99 -23.72 -13.31
CA ARG A 109 5.20 -25.02 -13.97
C ARG A 109 3.99 -25.45 -14.78
N ALA A 110 2.78 -25.24 -14.27
CA ALA A 110 1.54 -25.56 -14.99
C ALA A 110 1.38 -24.67 -16.24
N ALA A 111 1.58 -23.36 -16.11
CA ALA A 111 1.51 -22.42 -17.24
C ALA A 111 2.51 -22.76 -18.35
N ASN A 112 3.74 -23.14 -17.98
CA ASN A 112 4.76 -23.57 -18.94
C ASN A 112 4.37 -24.87 -19.65
N ARG A 113 3.84 -25.87 -18.93
CA ARG A 113 3.35 -27.13 -19.53
C ARG A 113 2.21 -26.89 -20.50
N SER A 114 1.31 -25.95 -20.18
CA SER A 114 0.18 -25.56 -21.02
C SER A 114 0.54 -24.55 -22.11
N ARG A 115 1.83 -24.20 -22.28
CA ARG A 115 2.31 -23.18 -23.25
C ARG A 115 1.54 -21.85 -23.16
N ASN A 116 1.21 -21.42 -21.95
CA ASN A 116 0.53 -20.14 -21.70
C ASN A 116 1.52 -19.11 -21.12
N PRO A 117 2.23 -18.35 -21.98
CA PRO A 117 3.27 -17.41 -21.54
C PRO A 117 2.70 -16.22 -20.76
N ALA A 118 1.46 -15.81 -21.04
CA ALA A 118 0.80 -14.73 -20.31
C ALA A 118 0.59 -15.11 -18.84
N THR A 119 0.05 -16.30 -18.57
CA THR A 119 -0.13 -16.81 -17.20
C THR A 119 1.21 -17.05 -16.50
N ALA A 120 2.23 -17.52 -17.23
CA ALA A 120 3.57 -17.68 -16.66
C ALA A 120 4.16 -16.35 -16.21
N LEU A 121 4.06 -15.30 -17.03
CA LEU A 121 4.54 -13.96 -16.72
C LEU A 121 3.83 -13.36 -15.50
N GLU A 122 2.50 -13.43 -15.47
CA GLU A 122 1.69 -12.93 -14.33
C GLU A 122 2.05 -13.65 -13.03
N THR A 123 2.26 -14.97 -13.08
CA THR A 123 2.66 -15.73 -11.90
C THR A 123 4.07 -15.35 -11.43
N VAL A 124 5.00 -15.05 -12.34
CA VAL A 124 6.35 -14.57 -12.00
C VAL A 124 6.31 -13.18 -11.38
N LYS A 125 5.47 -12.27 -11.89
CA LYS A 125 5.24 -10.95 -11.26
C LYS A 125 4.72 -11.10 -9.83
N ALA A 126 3.70 -11.94 -9.63
CA ALA A 126 3.18 -12.26 -8.29
C ALA A 126 4.26 -12.85 -7.36
N MET A 127 5.15 -13.71 -7.88
CA MET A 127 6.27 -14.26 -7.13
C MET A 127 7.30 -13.21 -6.72
N ARG A 128 7.65 -12.27 -7.60
CA ARG A 128 8.53 -11.14 -7.27
C ARG A 128 7.92 -10.26 -6.17
N LEU A 129 6.61 -10.03 -6.28
CA LEU A 129 5.87 -9.22 -5.31
C LEU A 129 5.83 -9.87 -3.93
N HIS A 130 5.50 -11.17 -3.88
CA HIS A 130 5.51 -11.94 -2.66
C HIS A 130 6.92 -12.00 -2.02
N LYS A 131 7.98 -12.18 -2.83
CA LYS A 131 9.35 -12.15 -2.31
C LYS A 131 9.70 -10.81 -1.68
N ARG A 132 9.37 -9.70 -2.35
CA ARG A 132 9.70 -8.35 -1.87
C ARG A 132 8.98 -7.97 -0.57
N TYR A 133 7.73 -8.37 -0.42
CA TYR A 133 6.86 -7.84 0.64
C TYR A 133 6.34 -8.89 1.63
N GLY A 134 6.25 -10.15 1.23
CA GLY A 134 5.90 -11.28 2.12
C GLY A 134 7.11 -11.88 2.84
N HIS A 135 8.32 -11.59 2.35
CA HIS A 135 9.59 -12.07 2.88
C HIS A 135 10.63 -10.92 3.00
N PRO A 136 10.35 -9.85 3.76
CA PRO A 136 11.18 -8.64 3.78
C PRO A 136 12.61 -8.84 4.32
N ASN A 137 12.89 -9.95 5.00
CA ASN A 137 14.20 -10.27 5.58
C ASN A 137 14.98 -11.35 4.78
N ASP A 138 14.49 -11.77 3.61
CA ASP A 138 15.13 -12.81 2.77
C ASP A 138 15.92 -12.20 1.58
N THR A 139 16.26 -10.92 1.65
CA THR A 139 17.14 -10.17 0.73
C THR A 139 18.30 -9.59 1.49
#